data_AF-A0A383D891-F1
#
_entry.id   AF-A0A383D891-F1
#
_cell.length_a   1.000
_cell.length_b   1.000
_cell.length_c   1.000
_cell.angle_alpha   90.00
_cell.angle_beta   90.00
_cell.angle_gamma   90.00
#
_symmetry.space_group_name_H-M   'P 1'
#
loop_
_entity.id
_entity.type
_entity.pdbx_description
1 polymer ?
#
loop_
_entity_poly.entity_id
_entity_poly.type
_entity_poly.pdbx_seq_one_letter_code
_entity_poly.pdbx_strand_id
1 'polypeptide(L)'
;VDDLRLTEMNGICQRRPMGRKADVDRIVNAVETAEKLTSAEFVVALEPRSGSYRDIDLIFAVSLNFIVMLLAFYHPTFVVSYWVPLNLIILFALAWLFSAYTP
;
A
#
# COMPACT_ATOMS: atom_id res chain seq x y z
N VAL A 1 -43.84 23.93 1.07
CA VAL A 1 -43.06 23.58 -0.15
C VAL A 1 -41.63 24.11 -0.04
N ASP A 2 -41.18 24.60 1.12
CA ASP A 2 -39.96 25.43 1.18
C ASP A 2 -38.92 25.03 2.26
N ASP A 3 -38.95 23.81 2.78
CA ASP A 3 -37.92 23.32 3.74
C ASP A 3 -36.94 22.30 3.14
N LEU A 4 -37.06 21.98 1.85
CA LEU A 4 -36.27 20.94 1.16
C LEU A 4 -34.99 21.46 0.47
N ARG A 5 -34.61 22.73 0.69
CA ARG A 5 -33.56 23.41 -0.10
C ARG A 5 -32.34 23.90 0.70
N LEU A 6 -32.22 23.58 1.99
CA LEU A 6 -31.14 24.08 2.86
C LEU A 6 -30.06 23.06 3.23
N THR A 7 -30.12 21.83 2.73
CA THR A 7 -29.11 20.79 2.97
C THR A 7 -28.35 20.38 1.71
N GLU A 8 -28.42 21.19 0.65
CA GLU A 8 -27.43 21.20 -0.44
C GLU A 8 -26.41 22.31 -0.17
N MET A 9 -25.50 22.14 0.77
CA MET A 9 -24.26 22.92 0.82
C MET A 9 -23.30 22.34 1.86
N ASN A 10 -22.05 22.14 1.45
CA ASN A 10 -20.90 21.68 2.24
C ASN A 10 -20.74 20.18 2.52
N GLY A 11 -20.70 19.40 1.44
CA GLY A 11 -19.93 18.16 1.40
C GLY A 11 -18.52 18.38 0.87
N ILE A 12 -17.77 19.38 1.37
CA ILE A 12 -16.32 19.42 1.11
C ILE A 12 -15.75 18.20 1.81
N CYS A 13 -15.52 17.14 1.04
CA CYS A 13 -14.79 15.94 1.45
C CYS A 13 -13.34 16.37 1.71
N GLN A 14 -13.12 16.97 2.88
CA GLN A 14 -11.81 17.39 3.35
C GLN A 14 -11.04 16.11 3.62
N ARG A 15 -10.31 15.64 2.61
CA ARG A 15 -9.47 14.43 2.65
C ARG A 15 -8.27 14.70 3.56
N ARG A 16 -8.51 14.75 4.87
CA ARG A 16 -7.46 14.80 5.89
C ARG A 16 -6.86 13.41 6.00
N PRO A 17 -5.53 13.25 5.97
CA PRO A 17 -4.90 11.96 6.24
C PRO A 17 -5.03 11.70 7.75
N MET A 18 -6.15 11.13 8.17
CA MET A 18 -6.37 10.66 9.54
C MET A 18 -6.11 9.16 9.61
N GLY A 19 -5.55 8.71 10.74
CA GLY A 19 -5.07 7.34 10.91
C GLY A 19 -6.17 6.31 10.70
N ARG A 20 -5.84 5.27 9.92
CA ARG A 20 -6.73 4.19 9.44
C ARG A 20 -7.71 3.63 10.49
N LYS A 21 -7.33 3.56 11.76
CA LYS A 21 -8.19 3.07 12.86
C LYS A 21 -9.36 4.01 13.14
N ALA A 22 -9.11 5.31 13.20
CA ALA A 22 -10.15 6.32 13.45
C ALA A 22 -11.15 6.45 12.28
N ASP A 23 -10.78 6.00 11.08
CA ASP A 23 -11.64 6.00 9.90
C ASP A 23 -12.63 4.83 9.93
N VAL A 24 -12.16 3.63 10.32
CA VAL A 24 -13.01 2.45 10.47
C VAL A 24 -14.06 2.65 11.56
N ASP A 25 -13.68 3.19 12.72
CA ASP A 25 -14.62 3.42 13.83
C ASP A 25 -15.75 4.39 13.44
N ARG A 26 -15.44 5.39 12.61
CA ARG A 26 -16.44 6.35 12.10
C ARG A 26 -17.38 5.71 11.08
N ILE A 27 -16.86 4.86 10.20
CA ILE A 27 -17.67 4.14 9.21
C ILE A 27 -18.62 3.18 9.92
N VAL A 28 -18.12 2.41 10.89
CA VAL A 28 -18.93 1.47 11.68
C VAL A 28 -20.05 2.20 12.43
N ASN A 29 -19.73 3.30 13.10
CA ASN A 29 -20.72 4.08 13.84
C ASN A 29 -21.79 4.73 12.93
N ALA A 30 -21.39 5.19 11.74
CA ALA A 30 -22.33 5.71 10.75
C ALA A 30 -23.28 4.63 10.21
N VAL A 31 -22.75 3.43 9.95
CA VAL A 31 -23.55 2.27 9.51
C VAL A 31 -24.52 1.83 10.59
N GLU A 32 -24.06 1.68 11.84
CA GLU A 32 -24.91 1.30 12.97
C GLU A 32 -26.04 2.31 13.20
N THR A 33 -25.77 3.60 13.00
CA THR A 33 -26.79 4.65 13.12
C THR A 33 -27.82 4.57 11.99
N ALA A 34 -27.40 4.23 10.77
CA ALA A 34 -28.29 4.05 9.62
C ALA A 34 -29.16 2.78 9.74
N GLU A 35 -28.61 1.68 10.24
CA GLU A 35 -29.34 0.44 10.55
C GLU A 35 -30.37 0.63 11.66
N LYS A 36 -30.11 1.49 12.65
CA LYS A 36 -31.11 1.79 13.70
C LYS A 36 -32.30 2.59 13.16
N LEU A 37 -32.08 3.38 12.12
CA LEU A 37 -33.10 4.25 11.52
C LEU A 37 -33.84 3.56 10.36
N THR A 38 -33.25 2.53 9.77
CA THR A 38 -33.79 1.84 8.61
C THR A 38 -33.76 0.34 8.87
N SER A 39 -34.87 -0.38 8.64
CA SER A 39 -34.96 -1.82 8.87
C SER A 39 -34.15 -2.66 7.86
N ALA A 40 -33.01 -2.13 7.39
CA ALA A 40 -32.10 -2.71 6.42
C ALA A 40 -30.75 -3.00 7.08
N GLU A 41 -30.16 -4.14 6.76
CA GLU A 41 -28.84 -4.59 7.23
C GLU A 41 -27.77 -4.19 6.20
N PHE A 42 -26.70 -3.56 6.66
CA PHE A 42 -25.61 -3.05 5.85
C PHE A 42 -24.30 -3.76 6.21
N VAL A 43 -23.89 -4.72 5.36
CA VAL A 43 -22.61 -5.41 5.51
C VAL A 43 -21.50 -4.61 4.83
N VAL A 44 -20.56 -4.06 5.61
CA VAL A 44 -19.37 -3.37 5.10
C VAL A 44 -18.16 -4.30 5.17
N ALA A 45 -17.69 -4.77 4.01
CA ALA A 45 -16.42 -5.49 3.90
C ALA A 45 -15.27 -4.49 3.72
N LEU A 46 -14.37 -4.44 4.70
CA LEU A 46 -13.15 -3.63 4.62
C LEU A 46 -12.00 -4.52 4.15
N GLU A 47 -11.60 -4.39 2.88
CA GLU A 47 -10.41 -5.03 2.35
C GLU A 47 -9.17 -4.33 2.92
N PRO A 48 -8.31 -5.00 3.70
CA PRO A 48 -7.02 -4.43 4.06
C PRO A 48 -6.20 -4.29 2.79
N ARG A 49 -5.94 -3.06 2.34
CA ARG A 49 -4.99 -2.81 1.24
C ARG A 49 -3.67 -3.52 1.57
N SER A 50 -3.37 -4.58 0.82
CA SER A 50 -2.13 -5.37 0.85
C SER A 50 -0.88 -4.58 0.43
N GLY A 51 -0.99 -3.26 0.23
CA GLY A 51 0.09 -2.40 -0.26
C GLY A 51 1.34 -2.40 0.61
N SER A 52 1.24 -2.72 1.90
CA SER A 52 2.39 -2.72 2.80
C SER A 52 3.41 -3.82 2.50
N TYR A 53 2.98 -4.99 2.03
CA TYR A 53 3.92 -6.09 1.74
C TYR A 53 4.76 -5.79 0.51
N ARG A 54 4.14 -5.22 -0.54
CA ARG A 54 4.83 -4.86 -1.78
C ARG A 54 5.91 -3.80 -1.55
N ASP A 55 5.68 -2.86 -0.64
CA ASP A 55 6.68 -1.82 -0.31
C ASP A 55 7.88 -2.42 0.43
N ILE A 56 7.67 -3.41 1.30
CA ILE A 56 8.73 -4.15 2.00
C ILE A 56 9.55 -4.99 1.01
N ASP A 57 8.88 -5.69 0.09
CA ASP A 57 9.56 -6.49 -0.95
C ASP A 57 10.44 -5.63 -1.85
N LEU A 58 9.99 -4.42 -2.16
CA LEU A 58 10.75 -3.45 -2.95
C LEU A 58 12.00 -2.99 -2.19
N ILE A 59 11.87 -2.62 -0.91
CA ILE A 59 13.00 -2.20 -0.08
C ILE A 59 14.02 -3.33 0.07
N PHE A 60 13.56 -4.57 0.24
CA PHE A 60 14.42 -5.74 0.30
C PHE A 60 15.21 -5.93 -1.00
N ALA A 61 14.51 -5.92 -2.15
CA ALA A 61 15.14 -6.10 -3.45
C ALA A 61 16.16 -4.98 -3.76
N VAL A 62 15.84 -3.72 -3.46
CA VAL A 62 16.76 -2.57 -3.63
C VAL A 62 17.99 -2.72 -2.73
N SER A 63 17.80 -3.08 -1.46
CA SER A 63 18.89 -3.22 -0.49
C SER A 63 19.86 -4.34 -0.89
N LEU A 64 19.32 -5.48 -1.33
CA LEU A 64 20.13 -6.60 -1.82
C LEU A 64 20.92 -6.21 -3.07
N ASN A 65 20.28 -5.51 -4.01
CA ASN A 65 20.94 -5.03 -5.23
C ASN A 65 22.09 -4.08 -4.91
N PHE A 66 21.88 -3.17 -3.96
CA PHE A 66 22.90 -2.23 -3.52
C PHE A 66 24.12 -2.94 -2.92
N ILE A 67 23.92 -3.97 -2.09
CA ILE A 67 25.01 -4.78 -1.53
C ILE A 67 25.79 -5.50 -2.64
N VAL A 68 25.10 -6.11 -3.60
CA VAL A 68 25.78 -6.78 -4.73
C VAL A 68 26.53 -5.79 -5.60
N MET A 69 26.00 -4.59 -5.81
CA MET A 69 26.70 -3.53 -6.51
C MET A 69 27.99 -3.13 -5.77
N LEU A 70 27.94 -2.94 -4.45
CA LEU A 70 29.14 -2.67 -3.66
C LEU A 70 30.18 -3.79 -3.81
N LEU A 71 29.77 -5.05 -3.74
CA LEU A 71 30.67 -6.18 -3.95
C LEU A 71 31.26 -6.18 -5.36
N ALA A 72 30.48 -5.89 -6.40
CA ALA A 72 30.95 -5.86 -7.77
C ALA A 72 32.03 -4.78 -8.01
N PHE A 73 31.97 -3.64 -7.30
CA PHE A 73 32.91 -2.54 -7.46
C PHE A 73 34.17 -2.65 -6.58
N TYR A 74 34.04 -3.19 -5.36
CA TYR A 74 35.14 -3.21 -4.38
C TYR A 74 35.82 -4.58 -4.23
N HIS A 75 35.25 -5.65 -4.80
CA HIS A 75 35.86 -6.97 -4.72
C HIS A 75 36.92 -7.16 -5.82
N PRO A 76 38.11 -7.71 -5.52
CA PRO A 76 39.23 -7.85 -6.47
C PRO A 76 39.02 -8.91 -7.57
N THR A 77 37.79 -9.37 -7.78
CA THR A 77 37.46 -10.35 -8.82
C THR A 77 37.23 -9.67 -10.16
N PHE A 78 37.61 -10.33 -11.25
CA PHE A 78 37.27 -9.91 -12.62
C PHE A 78 35.77 -10.01 -12.83
N VAL A 79 35.06 -8.92 -12.56
CA VAL A 79 33.65 -8.78 -12.93
C VAL A 79 33.61 -8.28 -14.37
N VAL A 80 32.96 -9.03 -15.26
CA VAL A 80 32.79 -8.59 -16.65
C VAL A 80 31.85 -7.38 -16.65
N SER A 81 32.44 -6.18 -16.70
CA SER A 81 31.73 -4.92 -16.45
C SER A 81 30.50 -4.70 -17.33
N TYR A 82 30.47 -5.29 -18.53
CA TYR A 82 29.35 -5.18 -19.48
C TYR A 82 28.09 -5.94 -19.02
N TRP A 83 28.26 -7.00 -18.22
CA TRP A 83 27.16 -7.84 -17.73
C TRP A 83 26.58 -7.37 -16.40
N VAL A 84 27.26 -6.45 -15.71
CA VAL A 84 26.85 -5.95 -14.39
C VAL A 84 25.42 -5.36 -14.40
N PRO A 85 25.03 -4.49 -15.36
CA PRO A 85 23.68 -3.94 -15.38
C PRO A 85 22.60 -5.01 -15.57
N LEU A 86 22.85 -5.98 -16.46
CA LEU A 86 21.92 -7.09 -16.70
C LEU A 86 21.76 -7.97 -15.45
N ASN A 87 22.88 -8.34 -14.82
CA ASN A 87 22.89 -9.17 -13.62
C ASN A 87 22.16 -8.50 -12.46
N LEU A 88 22.31 -7.18 -12.29
CA LEU A 88 21.61 -6.40 -11.27
C LEU A 88 20.09 -6.40 -11.49
N ILE A 89 19.62 -6.25 -12.74
CA ILE A 89 18.18 -6.31 -13.06
C ILE A 89 17.61 -7.70 -12.78
N ILE A 90 18.31 -8.76 -13.20
CA ILE A 90 17.89 -10.15 -12.95
C ILE A 90 17.84 -10.43 -11.44
N LEU A 91 18.88 -10.03 -10.71
CA LEU A 91 18.94 -10.19 -9.25
C LEU A 91 17.81 -9.42 -8.56
N PHE A 92 17.49 -8.21 -9.01
CA PHE A 92 16.39 -7.42 -8.47
C PHE A 92 15.06 -8.15 -8.65
N ALA A 93 14.78 -8.62 -9.87
CA ALA A 93 13.56 -9.33 -10.18
C ALA A 93 13.43 -10.63 -9.37
N LEU A 94 14.52 -11.39 -9.23
CA LEU A 94 14.55 -12.61 -8.43
C LEU A 94 14.32 -12.31 -6.94
N ALA A 95 14.99 -11.31 -6.39
CA ALA A 95 14.84 -10.93 -4.98
C ALA A 95 13.42 -10.43 -4.66
N TRP A 96 12.86 -9.62 -5.56
CA TRP A 96 11.50 -9.14 -5.44
C TRP A 96 10.48 -10.27 -5.52
N LEU A 97 10.65 -11.20 -6.48
CA LEU A 97 9.79 -12.37 -6.61
C LEU A 97 9.89 -13.28 -5.40
N PHE A 98 11.10 -13.52 -4.88
CA PHE A 98 11.30 -14.37 -3.71
C PHE A 98 10.61 -13.80 -2.48
N SER A 99 10.78 -12.49 -2.24
CA SER A 99 10.14 -11.77 -1.13
C SER A 99 8.62 -11.78 -1.26
N ALA A 100 8.09 -11.52 -2.46
CA ALA A 100 6.65 -11.49 -2.72
C ALA A 100 5.96 -12.85 -2.58
N TYR A 101 6.70 -13.96 -2.70
CA TYR A 101 6.18 -15.33 -2.58
C TYR A 101 6.55 -16.03 -1.27
N THR A 102 7.25 -15.37 -0.34
CA THR A 102 7.46 -15.92 1.02
C THR A 102 6.32 -15.47 1.94
N PRO A 103 5.52 -16.39 2.51
CA PRO A 103 4.39 -16.06 3.39
C PRO A 103 4.82 -15.53 4.76
#